data_AF-A0A2M6ZDH9-F1
#
_entry.id   AF-A0A2M6ZDH9-F1
#
_cell.length_a   1.000
_cell.length_b   1.000
_cell.length_c   1.000
_cell.angle_alpha   90.00
_cell.angle_beta   90.00
_cell.angle_gamma   90.00
#
_symmetry.space_group_name_H-M   'P 1'
#
loop_
_entity.id
_entity.type
_entity.pdbx_description
1 polymer ?
#
loop_
_entity_poly.entity_id
_entity_poly.type
_entity_poly.pdbx_seq_one_letter_code
_entity_poly.pdbx_strand_id
1 'polypeptide(L)'
;SFNPRDRSLPGLFDPVHGSAPDIAGKWIANPLGAVLTASMMLEQLGETEAAELIYKAVRINLGEKKVRTRDLGGQSGTKAVGKDLVRILKSF
;
A
#
# COMPACT_ATOMS: atom_id res chain seq x y z
N SER A 1 23.41 -10.65 -6.31
CA SER A 1 23.11 -9.54 -7.23
C SER A 1 21.63 -9.26 -7.13
N PHE A 2 21.24 -8.06 -6.70
CA PHE A 2 19.83 -7.67 -6.53
C PHE A 2 19.41 -6.94 -7.82
N ASN A 3 18.98 -7.69 -8.84
CA ASN A 3 18.49 -7.10 -10.08
C ASN A 3 16.95 -7.14 -10.11
N PRO A 4 16.26 -6.02 -9.83
CA PRO A 4 14.80 -5.97 -9.83
C PRO A 4 14.18 -6.15 -11.22
N ARG A 5 14.99 -6.19 -12.29
CA ARG A 5 14.54 -6.49 -13.66
C ARG A 5 14.65 -7.97 -14.01
N ASP A 6 15.34 -8.76 -13.18
CA ASP A 6 15.47 -10.20 -13.37
C ASP A 6 14.37 -10.92 -12.59
N ARG A 7 13.32 -11.32 -13.32
CA ARG A 7 12.17 -12.04 -12.73
C ARG A 7 12.52 -13.45 -12.23
N SER A 8 13.73 -13.96 -12.51
CA SER A 8 14.19 -15.26 -12.02
C SER A 8 14.82 -15.22 -10.62
N LEU A 9 15.05 -14.02 -10.06
CA LEU A 9 15.61 -13.82 -8.73
C LEU A 9 14.55 -13.29 -7.75
N PRO A 10 14.64 -13.61 -6.44
CA PRO A 10 13.75 -13.06 -5.44
C PRO A 10 13.87 -11.54 -5.37
N GLY A 11 12.78 -10.82 -5.62
CA GLY A 11 12.69 -9.37 -5.44
C GLY A 11 12.49 -9.03 -3.97
N LEU A 12 13.06 -7.91 -3.53
CA LEU A 12 12.85 -7.30 -2.23
C LEU A 12 11.97 -6.09 -2.47
N PHE A 13 10.80 -6.13 -1.87
CA PHE A 13 9.81 -5.07 -1.93
C PHE A 13 9.61 -4.59 -0.51
N ASP A 14 9.98 -3.35 -0.23
CA ASP A 14 9.83 -2.73 1.09
C ASP A 14 9.27 -1.31 0.94
N PRO A 15 8.35 -0.85 1.81
CA PRO A 15 8.06 0.58 1.92
C PRO A 15 9.32 1.39 2.20
N VAL A 16 9.43 2.58 1.60
CA VAL A 16 10.60 3.47 1.77
C VAL A 16 10.64 4.10 3.17
N HIS A 17 9.54 4.11 3.91
CA HIS A 17 9.48 4.72 5.24
C HIS A 17 10.16 3.85 6.31
N GLY A 18 10.84 4.50 7.27
CA GLY A 18 11.46 3.81 8.41
C GLY A 18 10.45 3.23 9.42
N SER A 19 10.97 2.72 10.55
CA SER A 19 10.16 2.01 11.57
C SER A 19 9.19 2.89 12.37
N ALA A 20 9.31 4.22 12.29
CA ALA A 20 8.46 5.21 12.96
C ALA A 20 8.13 4.85 14.43
N PRO A 21 9.16 4.74 15.30
CA PRO A 21 9.02 4.22 16.66
C PRO A 21 8.11 5.08 17.55
N ASP A 22 8.00 6.38 17.25
CA ASP A 22 7.13 7.33 17.92
C ASP A 22 5.64 7.05 17.71
N ILE A 23 5.26 6.33 16.65
CA ILE A 23 3.88 5.92 16.34
C ILE A 23 3.64 4.41 16.37
N ALA A 24 4.67 3.62 16.67
CA ALA A 24 4.56 2.17 16.80
C ALA A 24 3.50 1.79 17.85
N GLY A 25 2.64 0.80 17.51
CA GLY A 25 1.54 0.35 18.37
C GLY A 25 0.33 1.29 18.46
N LYS A 26 0.39 2.49 17.85
CA LYS A 26 -0.69 3.50 17.97
C LYS A 26 -1.76 3.44 16.88
N TRP A 27 -1.63 2.54 15.90
CA TRP A 27 -2.58 2.39 14.78
C TRP A 27 -2.85 3.66 13.97
N ILE A 28 -1.86 4.55 13.88
CA ILE A 28 -1.95 5.81 13.11
C ILE A 28 -0.97 5.89 11.94
N ALA A 29 -0.19 4.84 11.69
CA ALA A 29 0.70 4.76 10.54
C ALA A 29 -0.09 4.66 9.23
N ASN A 30 0.43 5.27 8.17
CA ASN A 30 -0.13 5.16 6.83
C ASN A 30 0.23 3.80 6.20
N PRO A 31 -0.76 2.93 5.90
CA PRO A 31 -0.47 1.62 5.33
C PRO A 31 -0.18 1.65 3.81
N LEU A 32 -0.39 2.78 3.13
CA LEU A 32 -0.38 2.81 1.65
C LEU A 32 0.97 2.44 1.04
N GLY A 33 2.09 2.79 1.69
CA GLY A 33 3.42 2.41 1.24
C GLY A 33 3.57 0.89 1.17
N ALA A 34 3.29 0.20 2.27
CA ALA A 34 3.35 -1.26 2.34
C ALA A 34 2.37 -1.94 1.36
N VAL A 35 1.19 -1.35 1.13
CA VAL A 35 0.22 -1.87 0.15
C VAL A 35 0.75 -1.75 -1.29
N LEU A 36 1.35 -0.62 -1.65
CA LEU A 36 1.97 -0.45 -2.98
C LEU A 36 3.15 -1.39 -3.18
N THR A 37 3.95 -1.61 -2.13
CA THR A 37 5.01 -2.61 -2.12
C THR A 37 4.47 -4.02 -2.43
N ALA A 38 3.33 -4.40 -1.84
CA ALA A 38 2.67 -5.66 -2.15
C ALA A 38 2.16 -5.72 -3.61
N SER A 39 1.68 -4.60 -4.17
CA SER A 39 1.32 -4.50 -5.59
C SER A 39 2.51 -4.80 -6.51
N MET A 40 3.70 -4.26 -6.21
CA MET A 40 4.91 -4.52 -6.99
C MET A 40 5.35 -5.98 -6.88
N MET A 41 5.21 -6.58 -5.70
CA MET A 41 5.49 -8.00 -5.49
C MET A 41 4.58 -8.89 -6.33
N LEU A 42 3.27 -8.62 -6.35
CA LEU A 42 2.31 -9.36 -7.17
C LEU A 42 2.62 -9.26 -8.65
N GLU A 43 3.00 -8.07 -9.13
CA GLU A 43 3.44 -7.88 -10.51
C GLU A 43 4.66 -8.75 -10.86
N GLN A 44 5.65 -8.85 -9.96
CA GLN A 44 6.80 -9.74 -10.16
C GLN A 44 6.41 -11.22 -10.17
N LEU A 45 5.43 -11.62 -9.37
CA LEU A 45 4.91 -12.99 -9.34
C LEU A 45 4.05 -13.35 -10.57
N GLY A 46 3.77 -12.39 -11.45
CA GLY A 46 2.90 -12.59 -12.62
C GLY A 46 1.41 -12.38 -12.33
N GLU A 47 1.05 -12.00 -11.10
CA GLU A 47 -0.31 -11.69 -10.66
C GLU A 47 -0.71 -10.26 -11.07
N THR A 48 -0.65 -9.97 -12.37
CA THR A 48 -0.78 -8.61 -12.92
C THR A 48 -2.15 -7.99 -12.67
N GLU A 49 -3.23 -8.78 -12.74
CA GLU A 49 -4.59 -8.31 -12.46
C GLU A 49 -4.74 -7.87 -11.00
N ALA A 50 -4.28 -8.70 -10.06
CA ALA A 50 -4.31 -8.37 -8.64
C ALA A 50 -3.46 -7.13 -8.31
N ALA A 51 -2.27 -7.01 -8.93
CA ALA A 51 -1.43 -5.83 -8.81
C ALA A 51 -2.16 -4.56 -9.31
N GLU A 52 -2.76 -4.60 -10.50
CA GLU A 52 -3.51 -3.47 -11.05
C GLU A 52 -4.68 -3.05 -10.16
N LEU A 53 -5.45 -4.00 -9.63
CA LEU A 53 -6.57 -3.72 -8.74
C LEU A 53 -6.12 -3.02 -7.46
N ILE A 54 -5.02 -3.47 -6.84
CA ILE A 54 -4.47 -2.83 -5.64
C ILE A 54 -3.97 -1.42 -5.96
N TYR A 55 -3.19 -1.26 -7.03
CA TYR A 55 -2.67 0.03 -7.45
C TYR A 55 -3.81 1.04 -7.72
N LYS A 56 -4.85 0.59 -8.44
CA LYS A 56 -6.04 1.38 -8.73
C LYS A 56 -6.80 1.75 -7.46
N ALA A 57 -6.95 0.83 -6.51
CA ALA A 57 -7.62 1.10 -5.23
C ALA A 57 -6.90 2.18 -4.42
N VAL A 58 -5.55 2.12 -4.34
CA VAL A 58 -4.75 3.16 -3.68
C VAL A 58 -4.92 4.51 -4.37
N ARG A 59 -4.89 4.56 -5.70
CA ARG A 59 -5.12 5.80 -6.46
C ARG A 59 -6.49 6.41 -6.20
N ILE A 60 -7.55 5.60 -6.13
CA ILE A 60 -8.91 6.06 -5.82
C ILE A 60 -8.98 6.61 -4.39
N ASN A 61 -8.46 5.87 -3.39
CA ASN A 61 -8.44 6.34 -1.99
C ASN A 61 -7.75 7.71 -1.84
N LEU A 62 -6.58 7.86 -2.47
CA LEU A 62 -5.83 9.12 -2.48
C LEU A 62 -6.59 10.24 -3.21
N GLY A 63 -7.27 9.93 -4.31
CA GLY A 63 -8.06 10.88 -5.10
C GLY A 63 -9.31 11.37 -4.38
N GLU A 64 -10.01 10.49 -3.65
CA GLU A 64 -11.21 10.85 -2.88
C GLU A 64 -10.88 11.78 -1.70
N LYS A 65 -9.67 11.69 -1.13
CA LYS A 65 -9.20 12.50 0.00
C LYS A 65 -10.07 12.42 1.27
N LYS A 66 -10.93 11.41 1.41
CA LYS A 66 -11.87 11.21 2.53
C LYS A 66 -11.25 10.49 3.73
N VAL A 67 -10.67 9.30 3.52
CA VAL A 67 -10.11 8.46 4.59
C VAL A 67 -8.58 8.49 4.50
N ARG A 68 -7.95 9.36 5.29
CA ARG A 68 -6.50 9.65 5.24
C ARG A 68 -5.87 9.73 6.62
N THR A 69 -4.66 9.21 6.75
CA THR A 69 -3.82 9.37 7.94
C THR A 69 -3.27 10.79 8.08
N ARG A 70 -2.65 11.09 9.23
CA ARG A 70 -2.18 12.43 9.59
C ARG A 70 -1.09 12.98 8.68
N ASP A 71 -0.18 12.12 8.21
CA ASP A 71 0.86 12.46 7.23
C ASP A 71 0.28 12.93 5.89
N LEU A 72 -0.94 12.53 5.55
CA LEU A 72 -1.68 12.98 4.38
C LEU A 72 -2.71 14.09 4.69
N GLY A 73 -2.62 14.71 5.87
CA GLY A 73 -3.50 15.80 6.31
C GLY A 73 -4.91 15.36 6.74
N GLY A 74 -5.09 14.08 7.07
CA GLY A 74 -6.35 13.54 7.60
C GLY A 74 -6.31 13.22 9.10
N GLN A 75 -7.37 12.57 9.58
CA GLN A 75 -7.52 12.16 10.99
C GLN A 75 -7.77 10.66 11.16
N SER A 76 -7.75 9.89 10.07
CA SER A 76 -8.00 8.45 10.10
C SER A 76 -6.78 7.69 10.62
N GLY A 77 -7.01 6.51 11.19
CA GLY A 77 -5.94 5.55 11.55
C GLY A 77 -5.73 4.48 10.48
N THR A 78 -4.71 3.65 10.69
CA THR A 78 -4.28 2.56 9.77
C THR A 78 -5.45 1.65 9.38
N LYS A 79 -6.25 1.22 10.35
CA LYS A 79 -7.39 0.31 10.13
C LYS A 79 -8.49 0.94 9.28
N ALA A 80 -8.71 2.25 9.41
CA ALA A 80 -9.72 2.94 8.62
C ALA A 80 -9.30 3.03 7.15
N VAL A 81 -8.04 3.38 6.88
CA VAL A 81 -7.50 3.37 5.51
C VAL A 81 -7.56 1.96 4.91
N GLY A 82 -7.14 0.93 5.65
CA GLY A 82 -7.22 -0.46 5.18
C GLY A 82 -8.66 -0.91 4.84
N LYS A 83 -9.65 -0.53 5.67
CA LYS A 83 -11.07 -0.81 5.38
C LYS A 83 -11.55 -0.09 4.12
N ASP A 84 -11.11 1.15 3.89
CA ASP A 84 -11.49 1.92 2.72
C ASP A 84 -10.93 1.32 1.42
N LEU A 85 -9.68 0.83 1.45
CA LEU A 85 -9.11 0.08 0.33
C LEU A 85 -9.93 -1.18 0.01
N VAL A 86 -10.32 -1.95 1.04
CA VAL A 86 -11.18 -3.13 0.85
C VAL A 86 -12.55 -2.75 0.28
N ARG A 87 -13.14 -1.63 0.71
CA ARG A 87 -14.39 -1.11 0.14
C ARG A 87 -14.23 -0.81 -1.35
N ILE A 88 -13.15 -0.12 -1.74
CA ILE A 88 -12.88 0.23 -3.14
C ILE A 88 -12.65 -1.02 -3.98
N LEU A 89 -11.87 -1.98 -3.49
CA LEU A 89 -11.61 -3.25 -4.20
C LEU A 89 -12.90 -4.04 -4.49
N LYS A 90 -13.88 -4.00 -3.58
CA LYS A 90 -15.20 -4.64 -3.75
C LYS A 90 -16.14 -3.92 -4.73
N SER A 91 -15.72 -2.79 -5.29
CA SER A 91 -16.51 -2.03 -6.28
C SER A 91 -16.11 -2.29 -7.73
N PHE A 92 -15.06 -3.09 -7.92
CA PHE A 92 -14.71 -3.70 -9.20
C PHE A 92 -15.43 -5.04 -9.35
#